data_AF-A0A3D8YJA0-F1
#
_entry.id   AF-A0A3D8YJA0-F1
#
_cell.length_a   1.000
_cell.length_b   1.000
_cell.length_c   1.000
_cell.angle_alpha   90.00
_cell.angle_beta   90.00
_cell.angle_gamma   90.00
#
_symmetry.space_group_name_H-M   'P 1'
#
loop_
_entity.id
_entity.type
_entity.pdbx_description
1 polymer ?
#
loop_
_entity_poly.entity_id
_entity_poly.type
_entity_poly.pdbx_seq_one_letter_code
_entity_poly.pdbx_strand_id
1 'polypeptide(L)'
;MIEKLAQGKIDAETFREQTQSLHQQSKPTLSINEQQIQRSFENVIQQHFTLSMLYRYIDEIHISKNKSLVGIYFKNEPLNIVN
;
A
#
# COMPACT_ATOMS: atom_id res chain seq x y z
N MET A 1 11.69 -23.71 6.05
CA MET A 1 10.99 -24.65 6.96
C MET A 1 10.33 -25.79 6.21
N ILE A 2 9.51 -25.52 5.19
CA ILE A 2 8.84 -26.55 4.36
C ILE A 2 9.85 -27.54 3.77
N GLU A 3 10.97 -27.04 3.26
CA GLU A 3 12.05 -27.88 2.73
C GLU A 3 12.67 -28.82 3.79
N LYS A 4 12.76 -28.38 5.05
CA LYS A 4 13.26 -29.21 6.16
C LYS A 4 12.26 -30.30 6.53
N LEU A 5 10.96 -30.03 6.45
CA LEU A 5 9.90 -31.02 6.63
C LEU A 5 9.91 -32.05 5.50
N ALA A 6 10.02 -31.59 4.24
CA ALA A 6 10.08 -32.45 3.06
C ALA A 6 11.32 -33.36 3.04
N GLN A 7 12.44 -32.89 3.60
CA GLN A 7 13.67 -33.66 3.75
C GLN A 7 13.68 -34.54 5.02
N GLY A 8 12.61 -34.57 5.80
CA GLY A 8 12.51 -35.34 7.06
C GLY A 8 13.46 -34.87 8.17
N LYS A 9 14.02 -33.66 8.03
CA LYS A 9 14.95 -33.06 9.01
C LYS A 9 14.24 -32.49 10.23
N ILE A 10 12.92 -32.28 10.13
CA ILE A 10 12.02 -31.92 11.23
C ILE A 10 10.74 -32.74 11.05
N ASP A 11 10.10 -33.09 12.17
CA ASP A 11 8.78 -33.72 12.13
C ASP A 11 7.66 -32.67 11.96
N ALA A 12 6.44 -33.17 11.75
CA ALA A 12 5.26 -32.33 11.56
C ALA A 12 4.93 -31.48 12.80
N GLU A 13 5.29 -31.96 13.98
CA GLU A 13 5.00 -31.30 15.25
C GLU A 13 5.93 -30.09 15.46
N THR A 14 7.22 -30.30 15.25
CA THR A 14 8.27 -29.27 15.23
C THR A 14 7.96 -28.19 14.18
N PHE A 15 7.46 -28.59 13.01
CA PHE A 15 7.03 -27.65 11.99
C PHE A 15 5.81 -26.82 12.45
N ARG A 16 4.84 -27.46 13.11
CA ARG A 16 3.64 -26.79 13.64
C ARG A 16 3.98 -25.76 14.71
N GLU A 17 4.81 -26.11 15.68
CA GLU A 17 5.22 -25.19 16.75
C GLU A 17 5.96 -23.97 16.20
N GLN A 18 6.91 -24.19 15.27
CA GLN A 18 7.71 -23.12 14.68
C GLN A 18 6.87 -22.21 13.77
N THR A 19 5.88 -22.75 13.04
CA THR A 19 4.97 -21.93 12.22
C THR A 19 4.00 -21.11 13.07
N GLN A 20 3.53 -21.65 14.20
CA GLN A 20 2.70 -20.89 15.15
C GLN A 20 3.47 -19.73 15.79
N SER A 21 4.73 -19.94 16.17
CA SER A 21 5.59 -18.87 16.71
C SER A 21 5.81 -17.74 15.70
N LEU A 22 6.01 -18.07 14.42
CA LEU A 22 6.12 -17.10 13.32
C LEU A 22 4.84 -16.27 13.14
N HIS A 23 3.67 -16.92 13.22
CA HIS A 23 2.37 -16.23 13.15
C HIS A 23 2.11 -15.27 14.32
N GLN A 24 2.68 -15.55 15.50
CA GLN A 24 2.59 -14.64 16.65
C GLN A 24 3.54 -13.43 16.51
N GLN A 25 4.67 -13.60 15.83
CA GLN A 25 5.63 -12.51 15.56
C GLN A 25 5.21 -11.59 14.41
N SER A 26 4.43 -12.09 13.44
CA SER A 26 3.73 -11.21 12.51
C SER A 26 2.69 -10.42 13.29
N LYS A 27 3.03 -9.19 13.70
CA LYS A 27 2.03 -8.21 14.15
C LYS A 27 0.88 -8.29 13.14
N PRO A 28 -0.37 -8.51 13.59
CA PRO A 28 -1.48 -8.34 12.69
C PRO A 28 -1.33 -6.95 12.09
N THR A 29 -1.23 -6.88 10.76
CA THR A 29 -1.47 -5.62 10.05
C THR A 29 -2.77 -5.09 10.65
N LEU A 30 -2.69 -3.99 11.39
CA LEU A 30 -3.86 -3.36 11.98
C LEU A 30 -4.89 -3.25 10.87
N SER A 31 -6.00 -3.97 11.02
CA SER A 31 -7.09 -3.90 10.07
C SER A 31 -7.46 -2.44 9.95
N ILE A 32 -7.19 -1.86 8.78
CA ILE A 32 -7.54 -0.48 8.51
C ILE A 32 -9.07 -0.49 8.37
N ASN A 33 -9.76 -0.04 9.42
CA ASN A 33 -11.21 0.02 9.44
C ASN A 33 -11.67 1.04 8.38
N GLU A 34 -12.67 0.68 7.57
CA GLU A 34 -13.31 1.58 6.59
C GLU A 34 -13.66 2.95 7.20
N GLN A 35 -14.09 2.99 8.46
CA GLN A 35 -14.41 4.24 9.16
C GLN A 35 -13.19 5.13 9.44
N GLN A 36 -12.00 4.54 9.58
CA GLN A 36 -10.74 5.29 9.74
C GLN A 36 -10.26 5.80 8.40
N ILE A 37 -10.42 5.01 7.33
CA ILE A 37 -10.18 5.45 5.94
C ILE A 37 -11.08 6.63 5.61
N GLN A 38 -12.39 6.48 5.83
CA GLN A 38 -13.38 7.52 5.56
C GLN A 38 -13.06 8.83 6.28
N ARG A 39 -12.78 8.79 7.60
CA ARG A 39 -12.40 9.99 8.36
C ARG A 39 -11.09 10.61 7.89
N SER A 40 -10.11 9.79 7.51
CA SER A 40 -8.84 10.29 6.97
C SER A 40 -9.05 10.97 5.62
N PHE A 41 -9.90 10.40 4.75
CA PHE A 41 -10.30 11.00 3.49
C PHE A 41 -11.09 12.29 3.69
N GLU A 42 -12.02 12.35 4.64
CA GLU A 42 -12.75 13.57 4.96
C GLU A 42 -11.81 14.70 5.41
N ASN A 43 -10.84 14.40 6.26
CA ASN A 43 -9.83 15.37 6.71
C ASN A 43 -8.93 15.83 5.55
N VAL A 44 -8.57 14.92 4.65
CA VAL A 44 -7.82 15.22 3.42
C VAL A 44 -8.68 16.09 2.49
N ILE A 45 -9.93 15.75 2.21
CA ILE A 45 -10.81 16.53 1.33
C ILE A 45 -11.08 17.93 1.92
N GLN A 46 -11.24 18.04 3.24
CA GLN A 46 -11.39 19.33 3.93
C GLN A 46 -10.12 20.18 3.87
N GLN A 47 -8.94 19.55 3.84
CA GLN A 47 -7.71 20.24 3.51
C GLN A 47 -7.68 20.49 2.01
N HIS A 48 -8.04 21.72 1.59
CA HIS A 48 -7.96 22.09 0.18
C HIS A 48 -6.55 21.84 -0.38
N PHE A 49 -6.38 20.73 -1.12
CA PHE A 49 -5.13 20.41 -1.79
C PHE A 49 -4.97 21.31 -3.00
N THR A 50 -3.91 22.11 -3.01
CA THR A 50 -3.53 22.91 -4.17
C THR A 50 -2.51 22.15 -5.00
N LEU A 51 -2.44 22.43 -6.30
CA LEU A 51 -1.41 21.89 -7.18
C LEU A 51 0.00 22.23 -6.67
N SER A 52 0.19 23.39 -6.03
CA SER A 52 1.47 23.81 -5.44
C SER A 52 1.91 22.91 -4.27
N MET A 53 0.98 22.36 -3.49
CA MET A 53 1.30 21.39 -2.44
C MET A 53 1.76 20.05 -3.03
N LEU A 54 1.18 19.67 -4.17
CA LEU A 54 1.45 18.38 -4.81
C LEU A 54 2.67 18.40 -5.73
N TYR A 55 3.11 19.57 -6.20
CA TYR A 55 4.16 19.75 -7.20
C TYR A 55 5.44 18.93 -6.93
N ARG A 56 5.89 18.86 -5.68
CA ARG A 56 7.12 18.11 -5.33
C ARG A 56 7.02 16.60 -5.58
N TYR A 57 5.80 16.07 -5.51
CA TYR A 57 5.49 14.64 -5.67
C TYR A 57 5.16 14.27 -7.11
N ILE A 58 4.84 15.26 -7.96
CA ILE A 58 4.50 15.05 -9.36
C ILE A 58 5.79 14.84 -10.16
N ASP A 59 5.78 13.81 -11.00
CA ASP A 59 6.80 13.55 -12.01
C ASP A 59 6.42 14.19 -13.34
N GLU A 60 5.20 13.93 -13.82
CA GLU A 60 4.73 14.42 -15.11
C GLU A 60 3.24 14.80 -15.09
N ILE A 61 2.89 15.82 -15.86
CA ILE A 61 1.49 16.20 -16.13
C ILE A 61 1.27 16.13 -17.65
N HIS A 62 0.40 15.24 -18.08
CA HIS A 62 0.02 15.11 -19.49
C HIS A 62 -1.17 16.01 -19.78
N ILE A 63 -0.96 16.96 -20.68
CA ILE A 63 -1.99 17.85 -21.22
C ILE A 63 -2.13 17.58 -22.71
N SER A 64 -3.37 17.39 -23.16
CA SER A 64 -3.67 17.15 -24.57
C SER A 64 -3.48 18.41 -25.42
N LYS A 65 -3.47 18.24 -26.74
CA LYS A 65 -3.35 19.37 -27.70
C LYS A 65 -4.48 20.41 -27.55
N ASN A 66 -5.67 20.00 -27.12
CA ASN A 66 -6.80 20.89 -26.82
C ASN A 66 -6.77 21.45 -25.39
N LYS A 67 -5.64 21.35 -24.67
CA LYS A 67 -5.44 21.87 -23.31
C LYS A 67 -6.31 21.19 -22.24
N SER A 68 -6.67 19.93 -22.44
CA SER A 68 -7.38 19.13 -21.44
C SER A 68 -6.39 18.31 -20.62
N LEU A 69 -6.69 18.11 -19.33
CA LEU A 69 -5.91 17.22 -18.47
C LEU A 69 -6.12 15.77 -18.90
N VAL A 70 -5.03 15.07 -19.18
CA VAL A 70 -5.03 13.64 -19.53
C VAL A 70 -4.58 12.80 -18.35
N GLY A 71 -3.54 13.25 -17.64
CA GLY A 71 -3.10 12.56 -16.44
C GLY A 71 -2.07 13.33 -15.63
N ILE A 72 -1.94 12.95 -14.36
CA ILE A 72 -0.92 13.40 -13.40
C ILE A 72 -0.23 12.14 -12.86
N TYR A 73 1.08 12.06 -13.10
CA TYR A 73 1.92 10.94 -12.70
C TYR A 73 2.80 11.35 -11.52
N PHE A 74 2.85 10.50 -10.48
CA PHE A 74 3.58 10.77 -9.24
C PHE A 74 4.90 9.98 -9.18
N LYS A 75 5.92 10.58 -8.59
CA LYS A 75 7.27 9.99 -8.47
C LYS A 75 7.25 8.77 -7.57
N ASN A 76 7.74 7.64 -8.07
CA ASN A 76 7.91 6.39 -7.30
C ASN A 76 6.61 5.87 -6.65
N GLU A 77 5.45 6.33 -7.12
CA GLU A 77 4.14 5.93 -6.60
C GLU A 77 3.40 5.12 -7.66
N PRO A 78 2.69 4.04 -7.28
CA PRO A 78 1.88 3.25 -8.23
C PRO A 78 0.57 3.95 -8.61
N LEU A 79 0.19 5.02 -7.90
CA LEU A 79 -1.09 5.69 -8.05
C LEU A 79 -0.95 6.96 -8.91
N ASN A 80 -1.54 6.94 -10.09
CA ASN A 80 -1.61 8.07 -11.02
C ASN A 80 -3.06 8.56 -11.11
N ILE A 81 -3.26 9.87 -11.31
CA ILE A 81 -4.59 10.43 -11.59
C ILE A 81 -4.72 10.49 -13.10
N VAL A 82 -5.50 9.58 -13.69
CA VAL A 82 -5.78 9.54 -15.14
C VAL A 82 -7.26 9.85 -15.37
N ASN A 83 -7.56 10.57 -16.45
CA ASN A 83 -8.93 10.95 -16.85
C ASN A 83 -9.52 9.99 -17.89
#